data_AF-A0A0T9M4T3-F1
#
_entry.id   AF-A0A0T9M4T3-F1
#
_cell.length_a   1.000
_cell.length_b   1.000
_cell.length_c   1.000
_cell.angle_alpha   90.00
_cell.angle_beta   90.00
_cell.angle_gamma   90.00
#
_symmetry.space_group_name_H-M   'P 1'
#
loop_
_entity.id
_entity.type
_entity.pdbx_description
1 polymer ?
#
loop_
_entity_poly.entity_id
_entity_poly.type
_entity_poly.pdbx_seq_one_letter_code
_entity_poly.pdbx_strand_id
1 'polypeptide(L)'
;MSEKSEDQKLPNVKSPSPKPQEDKVVGEKTKVVGEKLQKILARAGHGSRREIETIIQQGRVSVDGKISKLGDRVEVTQATKIRLDGHLLSIKESEEAVCRVLAYYKPEGELCTRNDPEGRPTVFDRLPKLRGSRWVAVGRLDVNTSGLLLFTTDGELANRLMHPSREVEREYAVRVFGQIDDEKIKQLSRGVQLEDGPAAFRTISFQGGEGINQWYNVTLTEGRNREVRRLWEAVGVQVSRLIRVRYGDINLPKGLPRGGWTELDLKATNYLRELVELDSETVSKLPVEKDRRRVKANQIRRAVKRHTEVAGRQVAGRQGSARKSSTRQHAGNAAPAAATGRRGSNKRG
;
A
#
# COMPACT_ATOMS: atom_id res chain seq x y z
N MET A 1 -83.28 70.23 -27.61
CA MET A 1 -82.96 68.90 -28.16
C MET A 1 -81.46 68.74 -28.05
N SER A 2 -80.83 67.78 -27.40
CA SER A 2 -81.24 66.66 -26.55
C SER A 2 -79.94 66.16 -25.88
N GLU A 3 -80.00 65.80 -24.60
CA GLU A 3 -79.28 64.69 -23.91
C GLU A 3 -77.74 64.58 -24.03
N LYS A 4 -77.00 64.68 -22.90
CA LYS A 4 -76.53 63.58 -22.00
C LYS A 4 -75.61 62.58 -22.73
N SER A 5 -74.47 62.12 -22.23
CA SER A 5 -73.93 62.00 -20.86
C SER A 5 -72.45 61.64 -20.94
N GLU A 6 -71.73 61.95 -19.85
CA GLU A 6 -70.37 61.52 -19.52
C GLU A 6 -70.18 60.00 -19.65
N ASP A 7 -68.97 59.56 -20.03
CA ASP A 7 -68.44 58.31 -19.50
C ASP A 7 -66.91 58.32 -19.38
N GLN A 8 -66.48 57.74 -18.27
CA GLN A 8 -65.19 57.91 -17.61
C GLN A 8 -64.06 57.11 -18.26
N LYS A 9 -62.85 57.68 -18.22
CA LYS A 9 -61.58 56.99 -18.46
C LYS A 9 -61.30 55.98 -17.34
N LEU A 10 -61.13 54.71 -17.71
CA LEU A 10 -60.38 53.72 -16.94
C LEU A 10 -59.12 53.30 -17.72
N PRO A 11 -57.95 53.17 -17.06
CA PRO A 11 -56.68 52.91 -17.74
C PRO A 11 -56.58 51.45 -18.19
N ASN A 12 -56.09 51.27 -19.43
CA ASN A 12 -55.86 49.97 -20.04
C ASN A 12 -54.80 49.17 -19.27
N VAL A 13 -55.22 48.01 -18.76
CA VAL A 13 -54.40 47.03 -18.05
C VAL A 13 -53.42 46.39 -19.03
N LYS A 14 -52.11 46.60 -18.83
CA LYS A 14 -51.05 45.88 -19.54
C LYS A 14 -51.17 44.39 -19.23
N SER A 15 -51.46 43.60 -20.26
CA SER A 15 -51.39 42.14 -20.22
C SER A 15 -49.95 41.68 -19.90
N PRO A 16 -49.74 40.67 -19.04
CA PRO A 16 -48.41 40.20 -18.71
C PRO A 16 -47.80 39.47 -19.91
N SER A 17 -46.59 39.88 -20.28
CA SER A 17 -45.75 39.24 -21.31
C SER A 17 -45.47 37.77 -20.96
N PRO A 18 -45.40 36.86 -21.95
CA PRO A 18 -45.12 35.46 -21.69
C PRO A 18 -43.71 35.30 -21.11
N LYS A 19 -43.61 34.59 -19.98
CA LYS A 19 -42.32 34.24 -19.36
C LYS A 19 -41.51 33.36 -20.34
N PRO A 20 -40.18 33.55 -20.44
CA PRO A 20 -39.33 32.65 -21.21
C PRO A 20 -39.43 31.24 -20.61
N GLN A 21 -39.68 30.25 -21.46
CA GLN A 21 -39.59 28.85 -21.08
C GLN A 21 -38.14 28.55 -20.69
N GLU A 22 -37.92 28.17 -19.43
CA GLU A 22 -36.65 27.62 -18.98
C GLU A 22 -36.44 26.27 -19.66
N ASP A 23 -35.59 26.24 -20.68
CA ASP A 23 -35.05 25.02 -21.24
C ASP A 23 -34.34 24.24 -20.13
N LYS A 24 -34.96 23.14 -19.70
CA LYS A 24 -34.32 22.12 -18.86
C LYS A 24 -33.17 21.52 -19.66
N VAL A 25 -31.97 22.06 -19.45
CA VAL A 25 -30.72 21.41 -19.86
C VAL A 25 -30.59 20.13 -19.04
N VAL A 26 -31.04 19.02 -19.62
CA VAL A 26 -30.74 17.67 -19.14
C VAL A 26 -29.23 17.53 -19.23
N GLY A 27 -28.56 17.52 -18.07
CA GLY A 27 -27.13 17.34 -17.96
C GLY A 27 -26.73 15.98 -18.52
N GLU A 28 -26.36 15.96 -19.78
CA GLU A 28 -25.70 14.84 -20.42
C GLU A 28 -24.40 14.58 -19.67
N LYS A 29 -24.31 13.44 -18.96
CA LYS A 29 -23.07 13.02 -18.30
C LYS A 29 -22.01 12.82 -19.38
N THR A 30 -21.21 13.85 -19.64
CA THR A 30 -20.09 13.78 -20.57
C THR A 30 -19.17 12.65 -20.10
N LYS A 31 -19.15 11.55 -20.86
CA LYS A 31 -18.28 10.40 -20.58
C LYS A 31 -16.84 10.90 -20.68
N VAL A 32 -16.19 11.12 -19.55
CA VAL A 32 -14.82 11.64 -19.51
C VAL A 32 -13.89 10.58 -20.11
N VAL A 33 -13.47 10.80 -21.36
CA VAL A 33 -12.62 9.86 -22.13
C VAL A 33 -11.17 9.89 -21.62
N GLY A 34 -10.49 8.75 -21.68
CA GLY A 34 -9.08 8.59 -21.28
C GLY A 34 -8.84 8.41 -19.79
N GLU A 35 -7.63 8.01 -19.41
CA GLU A 35 -7.19 7.84 -18.02
C GLU A 35 -6.27 9.01 -17.60
N LYS A 36 -6.26 9.35 -16.31
CA LYS A 36 -5.34 10.38 -15.78
C LYS A 36 -3.88 10.00 -16.07
N LEU A 37 -3.08 10.94 -16.57
CA LEU A 37 -1.69 10.70 -16.99
C LEU A 37 -0.82 10.09 -15.89
N GLN A 38 -0.96 10.56 -14.65
CA GLN A 38 -0.23 9.99 -13.51
C GLN A 38 -0.62 8.54 -13.19
N LYS A 39 -1.85 8.12 -13.53
CA LYS A 39 -2.29 6.71 -13.35
C LYS A 39 -1.58 5.83 -14.38
N ILE A 40 -1.52 6.27 -15.63
CA ILE A 40 -0.87 5.56 -16.74
C ILE A 40 0.62 5.36 -16.44
N LEU A 41 1.34 6.44 -16.14
CA LEU A 41 2.77 6.41 -15.86
C LEU A 41 3.10 5.58 -14.61
N ALA A 42 2.26 5.66 -13.58
CA ALA A 42 2.42 4.86 -12.37
C ALA A 42 2.24 3.36 -12.64
N ARG A 43 1.27 3.00 -13.50
CA ARG A 43 1.04 1.61 -13.94
C ARG A 43 2.24 1.07 -14.73
N ALA A 44 2.81 1.89 -15.60
CA ALA A 44 4.02 1.57 -16.38
C ALA A 44 5.30 1.50 -15.53
N GLY A 45 5.25 1.90 -14.25
CA GLY A 45 6.35 1.74 -13.30
C GLY A 45 7.24 2.98 -13.10
N HIS A 46 6.87 4.14 -13.64
CA HIS A 46 7.67 5.38 -13.60
C HIS A 46 7.49 6.21 -12.31
N GLY A 47 7.21 5.58 -11.17
CA GLY A 47 7.05 6.28 -9.88
C GLY A 47 5.62 6.24 -9.32
N SER A 48 5.44 6.78 -8.10
CA SER A 48 4.11 6.86 -7.46
C SER A 48 3.19 7.85 -8.17
N ARG A 49 1.86 7.72 -8.00
CA ARG A 49 0.92 8.69 -8.62
C ARG A 49 1.25 10.13 -8.19
N ARG A 50 1.48 10.33 -6.88
CA ARG A 50 1.82 11.66 -6.31
C ARG A 50 3.16 12.19 -6.78
N GLU A 51 4.17 11.32 -6.85
CA GLU A 51 5.48 11.68 -7.39
C GLU A 51 5.37 12.10 -8.86
N ILE A 52 4.60 11.37 -9.66
CA ILE A 52 4.36 11.72 -11.05
C ILE A 52 3.56 13.02 -11.18
N GLU A 53 2.60 13.30 -10.28
CA GLU A 53 1.92 14.60 -10.24
C GLU A 53 2.90 15.75 -10.04
N THR A 54 3.89 15.60 -9.15
CA THR A 54 4.97 16.57 -8.97
C THR A 54 5.81 16.72 -10.24
N ILE A 55 6.15 15.62 -10.93
CA ILE A 55 6.92 15.65 -12.19
C ILE A 55 6.12 16.34 -13.31
N ILE A 56 4.81 16.10 -13.40
CA ILE A 56 3.91 16.77 -14.35
C ILE A 56 3.84 18.27 -14.04
N GLN A 57 3.68 18.67 -12.77
CA GLN A 57 3.69 20.07 -12.36
C GLN A 57 4.99 20.80 -12.73
N GLN A 58 6.12 20.09 -12.73
CA GLN A 58 7.41 20.62 -13.17
C GLN A 58 7.54 20.76 -14.70
N GLY A 59 6.52 20.40 -15.48
CA GLY A 59 6.54 20.50 -16.95
C GLY A 59 7.46 19.47 -17.63
N ARG A 60 7.81 18.39 -16.94
CA ARG A 60 8.78 17.39 -17.40
C ARG A 60 8.17 16.25 -18.22
N VAL A 61 6.84 16.19 -18.29
CA VAL A 61 6.09 15.17 -19.04
C VAL A 61 5.45 15.81 -20.27
N SER A 62 5.59 15.15 -21.42
CA SER A 62 4.89 15.54 -22.65
C SER A 62 4.15 14.37 -23.29
N VAL A 63 3.02 14.69 -23.91
CA VAL A 63 2.19 13.76 -24.67
C VAL A 63 2.09 14.32 -26.09
N ASP A 64 2.51 13.55 -27.08
CA ASP A 64 2.54 13.93 -28.49
C ASP A 64 3.23 15.27 -28.76
N GLY A 65 4.28 15.55 -27.98
CA GLY A 65 5.10 16.75 -28.09
C GLY A 65 4.58 17.96 -27.31
N LYS A 66 3.41 17.89 -26.68
CA LYS A 66 2.85 18.97 -25.84
C LYS A 66 3.11 18.71 -24.37
N ILE A 67 3.60 19.71 -23.64
CA ILE A 67 3.79 19.62 -22.18
C ILE A 67 2.44 19.41 -21.50
N SER A 68 2.36 18.38 -20.66
CA SER A 68 1.14 18.03 -19.93
C SER A 68 0.99 18.83 -18.64
N LYS A 69 -0.25 19.05 -18.22
CA LYS A 69 -0.63 19.72 -16.97
C LYS A 69 -1.23 18.73 -15.98
N LEU A 70 -1.23 19.11 -14.70
CA LEU A 70 -1.85 18.30 -13.67
C LEU A 70 -3.36 18.17 -13.94
N GLY A 71 -3.83 16.92 -14.01
CA GLY A 71 -5.24 16.62 -14.30
C GLY A 71 -5.48 16.12 -15.73
N ASP A 72 -4.50 16.26 -16.63
CA ASP A 72 -4.59 15.78 -18.00
C ASP A 72 -4.93 14.29 -18.06
N ARG A 73 -5.76 13.95 -19.05
CA ARG A 73 -6.20 12.59 -19.33
C ARG A 73 -5.74 12.21 -20.72
N VAL A 74 -5.31 10.97 -20.86
CA VAL A 74 -4.78 10.42 -22.10
C VAL A 74 -5.43 9.08 -22.36
N GLU A 75 -5.89 8.89 -23.59
CA GLU A 75 -6.21 7.57 -24.12
C GLU A 75 -4.92 6.99 -24.70
N VAL A 76 -4.49 5.85 -24.16
CA VAL A 76 -3.27 5.19 -24.63
C VAL A 76 -3.66 4.38 -25.84
N THR A 77 -3.14 4.77 -26.99
CA THR A 77 -3.19 4.00 -28.25
C THR A 77 -1.77 3.70 -28.69
N GLN A 78 -1.60 2.80 -29.66
CA GLN A 78 -0.29 2.52 -30.26
C GLN A 78 0.42 3.76 -30.84
N ALA A 79 -0.33 4.81 -31.23
CA ALA A 79 0.24 6.04 -31.79
C ALA A 79 0.67 7.05 -30.71
N THR A 80 0.18 6.92 -29.48
CA THR A 80 0.38 7.89 -28.40
C THR A 80 1.83 7.91 -27.92
N LYS A 81 2.50 9.06 -28.01
CA LYS A 81 3.91 9.23 -27.62
C LYS A 81 4.05 10.02 -26.33
N ILE A 82 4.23 9.31 -25.22
CA ILE A 82 4.47 9.93 -23.91
C ILE A 82 5.97 9.97 -23.62
N ARG A 83 6.49 11.14 -23.25
CA ARG A 83 7.89 11.35 -22.90
C ARG A 83 8.03 11.91 -21.48
N LEU A 84 9.11 11.52 -20.81
CA LEU A 84 9.56 12.10 -19.54
C LEU A 84 11.00 12.59 -19.73
N ASP A 85 11.24 13.87 -19.45
CA ASP A 85 12.53 14.53 -19.72
C ASP A 85 13.04 14.29 -21.16
N GLY A 86 12.13 14.31 -22.13
CA GLY A 86 12.45 14.04 -23.54
C GLY A 86 12.59 12.56 -23.93
N HIS A 87 12.68 11.63 -22.97
CA HIS A 87 12.83 10.20 -23.23
C HIS A 87 11.48 9.55 -23.49
N LEU A 88 11.34 8.82 -24.61
CA LEU A 88 10.12 8.10 -24.96
C LEU A 88 9.89 6.92 -24.00
N LEU A 89 8.69 6.83 -23.44
CA LEU A 89 8.31 5.79 -22.50
C LEU A 89 7.55 4.67 -23.21
N SER A 90 7.91 3.42 -22.91
CA SER A 90 7.13 2.25 -23.33
C SER A 90 5.95 2.07 -22.37
N ILE A 91 4.76 2.39 -22.86
CA ILE A 91 3.51 2.28 -22.11
C ILE A 91 2.62 1.30 -22.86
N LYS A 92 2.14 0.29 -22.15
CA LYS A 92 1.14 -0.65 -22.68
C LYS A 92 -0.25 -0.10 -22.46
N GLU A 93 -1.16 -0.46 -23.36
CA GLU A 93 -2.59 -0.25 -23.16
C GLU A 93 -3.06 -0.96 -21.88
N SER A 94 -4.10 -0.44 -21.23
CA SER A 94 -4.55 -0.99 -19.94
C SER A 94 -5.02 -2.43 -20.07
N GLU A 95 -5.62 -2.79 -21.20
CA GLU A 95 -6.22 -4.10 -21.47
C GLU A 95 -5.15 -5.16 -21.79
N GLU A 96 -3.99 -4.75 -22.32
CA GLU A 96 -2.86 -5.65 -22.57
C GLU A 96 -2.02 -5.97 -21.33
N ALA A 97 -2.26 -5.25 -20.23
CA ALA A 97 -1.46 -5.36 -19.02
C ALA A 97 -1.94 -6.52 -18.13
N VAL A 98 -1.34 -7.70 -18.32
CA VAL A 98 -1.64 -8.90 -17.51
C VAL A 98 -1.61 -8.60 -16.00
N CYS A 99 -2.73 -8.85 -15.34
CA CYS A 99 -2.90 -8.78 -13.89
C CYS A 99 -2.18 -9.95 -13.22
N ARG A 100 -1.17 -9.63 -12.40
CA ARG A 100 -0.39 -10.61 -11.63
C ARG A 100 -0.58 -10.36 -10.15
N VAL A 101 -0.68 -11.42 -9.36
CA VAL A 101 -0.83 -11.31 -7.90
C VAL A 101 0.21 -12.18 -7.19
N LEU A 102 0.91 -11.61 -6.19
CA LEU A 102 1.78 -12.35 -5.29
C LEU A 102 1.12 -12.52 -3.92
N ALA A 103 1.25 -13.71 -3.35
CA ALA A 103 1.10 -13.94 -1.91
C ALA A 103 2.49 -13.87 -1.26
N TYR A 104 2.70 -12.87 -0.40
CA TYR A 104 3.93 -12.68 0.35
C TYR A 104 3.71 -13.01 1.83
N TYR A 105 4.60 -13.81 2.41
CA TYR A 105 4.63 -13.99 3.86
C TYR A 105 5.51 -12.90 4.46
N LYS A 106 4.91 -11.75 4.78
CA LYS A 106 5.60 -10.65 5.44
C LYS A 106 6.16 -11.08 6.80
N PRO A 107 7.47 -10.90 7.05
CA PRO A 107 8.04 -11.04 8.39
C PRO A 107 7.81 -9.78 9.24
N GLU A 108 8.00 -9.91 10.54
CA GLU A 108 8.15 -8.75 11.42
C GLU A 108 9.43 -7.98 11.07
N GLY A 109 9.46 -6.67 11.37
CA GLY A 109 10.59 -5.79 11.11
C GLY A 109 10.57 -5.09 9.74
N GLU A 110 9.67 -5.49 8.83
CA GLU A 110 9.52 -4.83 7.53
C GLU A 110 8.41 -3.79 7.50
N LEU A 111 8.70 -2.67 6.82
CA LEU A 111 7.75 -1.61 6.54
C LEU A 111 7.00 -1.83 5.22
N CYS A 112 5.70 -1.56 5.24
CA CYS A 112 4.87 -1.49 4.04
C CYS A 112 4.97 -0.10 3.37
N THR A 113 6.19 0.33 3.02
CA THR A 113 6.47 1.58 2.28
C THR A 113 7.43 1.33 1.13
N ARG A 114 7.35 2.13 0.06
CA ARG A 114 8.29 2.06 -1.07
C ARG A 114 9.58 2.81 -0.82
N ASN A 115 9.53 3.84 0.03
CA ASN A 115 10.68 4.64 0.40
C ASN A 115 10.59 4.87 1.91
N ASP A 116 11.65 4.49 2.62
CA ASP A 116 11.82 4.75 4.04
C ASP A 116 13.03 5.68 4.22
N PRO A 117 12.86 6.92 4.72
CA PRO A 117 13.97 7.86 4.89
C PRO A 117 15.09 7.37 5.79
N GLU A 118 14.78 6.50 6.77
CA GLU A 118 15.76 5.91 7.68
C GLU A 118 16.51 4.71 7.04
N GLY A 119 16.04 4.23 5.89
CA GLY A 119 16.60 3.09 5.17
C GLY A 119 16.35 1.77 5.88
N ARG A 120 15.23 1.63 6.58
CA ARG A 120 14.79 0.37 7.19
C ARG A 120 14.27 -0.61 6.13
N PRO A 121 14.31 -1.93 6.38
CA PRO A 121 13.85 -2.92 5.42
C PRO A 121 12.39 -2.73 5.02
N THR A 122 12.11 -2.88 3.73
CA THR A 122 10.77 -2.76 3.18
C THR A 122 10.28 -4.07 2.59
N VAL A 123 8.96 -4.23 2.54
CA VAL A 123 8.31 -5.39 1.91
C VAL A 123 8.56 -5.49 0.40
N PHE A 124 9.09 -4.43 -0.24
CA PHE A 124 9.37 -4.40 -1.68
C PHE A 124 10.79 -4.88 -2.03
N ASP A 125 11.70 -4.94 -1.06
CA ASP A 125 13.13 -5.18 -1.28
C ASP A 125 13.40 -6.54 -1.97
N ARG A 126 12.59 -7.55 -1.64
CA ARG A 126 12.75 -8.95 -2.11
C ARG A 126 11.80 -9.39 -3.22
N LEU A 127 10.94 -8.49 -3.70
CA LEU A 127 9.97 -8.83 -4.74
C LEU A 127 10.65 -9.01 -6.10
N PRO A 128 10.09 -9.86 -6.99
CA PRO A 128 10.65 -10.07 -8.31
C PRO A 128 10.60 -8.75 -9.10
N LYS A 129 11.68 -8.40 -9.78
CA LYS A 129 11.72 -7.18 -10.60
C LYS A 129 10.80 -7.34 -11.80
N LEU A 130 10.13 -6.24 -12.15
CA LEU A 130 9.21 -6.15 -13.28
C LEU A 130 9.76 -5.16 -14.30
N ARG A 131 9.54 -5.44 -15.59
CA ARG A 131 9.80 -4.50 -16.69
C ARG A 131 8.48 -3.91 -17.16
N GLY A 132 8.37 -2.59 -17.20
CA GLY A 132 7.16 -1.87 -17.65
C GLY A 132 5.96 -1.99 -16.71
N SER A 133 6.17 -2.43 -15.46
CA SER A 133 5.12 -2.45 -14.43
C SER A 133 5.73 -2.47 -13.03
N ARG A 134 4.89 -2.43 -11.99
CA ARG A 134 5.34 -2.43 -10.60
C ARG A 134 4.38 -3.17 -9.67
N TRP A 135 4.89 -3.66 -8.55
CA TRP A 135 4.07 -4.27 -7.50
C TRP A 135 3.35 -3.22 -6.63
N VAL A 136 2.06 -3.34 -6.45
CA VAL A 136 1.24 -2.52 -5.56
C VAL A 136 0.85 -3.40 -4.37
N ALA A 137 1.17 -2.97 -3.15
CA ALA A 137 0.74 -3.69 -1.95
C ALA A 137 -0.77 -3.54 -1.75
N VAL A 138 -1.46 -4.63 -1.43
CA VAL A 138 -2.87 -4.63 -1.04
C VAL A 138 -2.95 -4.44 0.47
N GLY A 139 -3.16 -3.19 0.86
CA GLY A 139 -3.17 -2.75 2.23
C GLY A 139 -1.78 -2.68 2.85
N ARG A 140 -1.75 -2.61 4.17
CA ARG A 140 -0.51 -2.58 4.97
C ARG A 140 -0.63 -3.56 6.13
N LEU A 141 0.51 -3.99 6.62
CA LEU A 141 0.66 -4.66 7.90
C LEU A 141 1.68 -3.87 8.71
N ASP A 142 1.44 -3.74 10.02
CA ASP A 142 2.39 -3.06 10.90
C ASP A 142 3.76 -3.76 10.89
N VAL A 143 4.78 -3.02 11.34
CA VAL A 143 6.15 -3.55 11.45
C VAL A 143 6.19 -4.82 12.30
N ASN A 144 5.44 -4.84 13.41
CA ASN A 144 5.36 -5.97 14.35
C ASN A 144 4.19 -6.92 14.06
N THR A 145 3.73 -6.95 12.81
CA THR A 145 2.71 -7.88 12.33
C THR A 145 3.28 -8.68 11.17
N SER A 146 3.10 -10.00 11.24
CA SER A 146 3.52 -10.94 10.20
C SER A 146 2.33 -11.49 9.43
N GLY A 147 2.61 -12.24 8.37
CA GLY A 147 1.59 -13.01 7.66
C GLY A 147 1.37 -12.56 6.22
N LEU A 148 0.22 -12.92 5.68
CA LEU A 148 -0.12 -12.72 4.27
C LEU A 148 -0.21 -11.24 3.92
N LEU A 149 0.57 -10.81 2.94
CA LEU A 149 0.42 -9.53 2.25
C LEU A 149 0.31 -9.82 0.76
N LEU A 150 -0.76 -9.36 0.12
CA LEU A 150 -0.91 -9.49 -1.31
C LEU A 150 -0.20 -8.34 -2.02
N PHE A 151 0.41 -8.62 -3.16
CA PHE A 151 0.86 -7.61 -4.11
C PHE A 151 0.21 -7.86 -5.46
N THR A 152 -0.12 -6.81 -6.20
CA THR A 152 -0.64 -6.94 -7.57
C THR A 152 -0.01 -5.93 -8.51
N THR A 153 0.06 -6.24 -9.80
CA THR A 153 0.38 -5.24 -10.84
C THR A 153 -0.81 -4.36 -11.23
N ASP A 154 -2.03 -4.78 -10.88
CA ASP A 154 -3.27 -4.06 -11.16
C ASP A 154 -3.65 -3.15 -9.96
N GLY A 155 -3.50 -1.84 -10.17
CA GLY A 155 -3.83 -0.84 -9.15
C GLY A 155 -5.32 -0.70 -8.87
N GLU A 156 -6.19 -1.09 -9.79
CA GLU A 156 -7.65 -1.09 -9.59
C GLU A 156 -8.04 -2.25 -8.66
N LEU A 157 -7.54 -3.45 -8.93
CA LEU A 157 -7.70 -4.61 -8.05
C LEU A 157 -7.21 -4.29 -6.63
N ALA A 158 -6.02 -3.70 -6.49
CA ALA A 158 -5.50 -3.30 -5.19
C ALA A 158 -6.44 -2.32 -4.47
N ASN A 159 -6.92 -1.30 -5.18
CA ASN A 159 -7.80 -0.28 -4.62
C ASN A 159 -9.12 -0.89 -4.13
N ARG A 160 -9.78 -1.71 -4.95
CA ARG A 160 -11.07 -2.31 -4.57
C ARG A 160 -10.93 -3.31 -3.43
N LEU A 161 -9.88 -4.13 -3.41
CA LEU A 161 -9.62 -5.06 -2.29
C LEU A 161 -9.37 -4.34 -0.97
N MET A 162 -8.81 -3.12 -1.00
CA MET A 162 -8.56 -2.31 0.20
C MET A 162 -9.78 -1.51 0.64
N HIS A 163 -10.68 -1.17 -0.28
CA HIS A 163 -11.79 -0.26 0.00
C HIS A 163 -12.80 -0.89 0.96
N PRO A 164 -13.19 -0.23 2.07
CA PRO A 164 -14.11 -0.79 3.06
C PRO A 164 -15.46 -1.20 2.48
N SER A 165 -15.95 -0.51 1.44
CA SER A 165 -17.24 -0.84 0.80
C SER A 165 -17.31 -2.21 0.13
N ARG A 166 -16.17 -2.88 -0.06
CA ARG A 166 -16.11 -4.25 -0.60
C ARG A 166 -16.12 -5.31 0.50
N GLU A 167 -16.03 -4.90 1.77
CA GLU A 167 -16.09 -5.75 2.95
C GLU A 167 -15.23 -7.01 2.87
N VAL A 168 -14.08 -6.93 2.17
CA VAL A 168 -13.23 -8.10 1.96
C VAL A 168 -12.65 -8.56 3.29
N GLU A 169 -12.93 -9.81 3.65
CA GLU A 169 -12.50 -10.36 4.93
C GLU A 169 -10.97 -10.45 5.05
N ARG A 170 -10.47 -10.14 6.24
CA ARG A 170 -9.10 -10.39 6.68
C ARG A 170 -9.15 -11.23 7.93
N GLU A 171 -8.49 -12.37 7.91
CA GLU A 171 -8.40 -13.27 9.07
C GLU A 171 -7.03 -13.18 9.72
N TYR A 172 -7.01 -13.09 11.04
CA TYR A 172 -5.81 -13.05 11.84
C TYR A 172 -5.80 -14.17 12.86
N ALA A 173 -4.68 -14.89 12.94
CA ALA A 173 -4.34 -15.69 14.11
C ALA A 173 -3.64 -14.78 15.12
N VAL A 174 -4.23 -14.66 16.31
CA VAL A 174 -3.83 -13.75 17.36
C VAL A 174 -3.48 -14.55 18.59
N ARG A 175 -2.26 -14.34 19.13
CA ARG A 175 -1.92 -14.81 20.46
C ARG A 175 -2.11 -13.67 21.44
N VAL A 176 -3.01 -13.87 22.38
CA VAL A 176 -3.39 -12.90 23.40
C VAL A 176 -2.82 -13.28 24.75
N PHE A 177 -2.63 -12.26 25.59
CA PHE A 177 -2.15 -12.35 26.95
C PHE A 177 -3.16 -11.66 27.87
N GLY A 178 -3.78 -12.45 28.76
CA GLY A 178 -4.80 -11.98 29.70
C GLY A 178 -5.90 -13.01 29.91
N GLN A 179 -6.74 -12.77 30.92
CA GLN A 179 -7.95 -13.58 31.14
C GLN A 179 -9.03 -13.18 30.15
N ILE A 180 -9.59 -14.18 29.47
CA ILE A 180 -10.67 -14.04 28.50
C ILE A 180 -11.82 -14.93 28.95
N ASP A 181 -12.94 -14.28 29.22
CA ASP A 181 -14.22 -14.92 29.52
C ASP A 181 -15.19 -14.71 28.35
N ASP A 182 -16.33 -15.39 28.42
CA ASP A 182 -17.38 -15.28 27.40
C ASP A 182 -17.98 -13.87 27.30
N GLU A 183 -17.89 -13.06 28.37
CA GLU A 183 -18.39 -11.70 28.36
C GLU A 183 -17.54 -10.80 27.46
N LYS A 184 -16.21 -10.87 27.57
CA LYS A 184 -15.30 -10.15 26.68
C LYS A 184 -15.47 -10.57 25.23
N ILE A 185 -15.65 -11.86 24.96
CA ILE A 185 -15.92 -12.35 23.60
C ILE A 185 -17.23 -11.77 23.05
N LYS A 186 -18.28 -11.69 23.87
CA LYS A 186 -19.55 -11.05 23.49
C LYS A 186 -19.38 -9.55 23.25
N GLN A 187 -18.62 -8.84 24.09
CA GLN A 187 -18.33 -7.41 23.89
C GLN A 187 -17.61 -7.17 22.57
N LEU A 188 -16.55 -7.92 22.29
CA LEU A 188 -15.78 -7.82 21.04
C LEU A 188 -16.60 -8.14 19.78
N SER A 189 -17.59 -9.03 19.90
CA SER A 189 -18.48 -9.42 18.79
C SER A 189 -19.62 -8.41 18.57
N ARG A 190 -20.15 -7.81 19.64
CA ARG A 190 -21.20 -6.77 19.57
C ARG A 190 -20.65 -5.40 19.18
N GLY A 191 -19.39 -5.17 19.51
CA GLY A 191 -18.67 -3.93 19.25
C GLY A 191 -18.29 -3.20 20.52
N VAL A 192 -17.12 -2.56 20.45
CA VAL A 192 -16.54 -1.73 21.52
C VAL A 192 -16.20 -0.35 20.96
N GLN A 193 -16.18 0.64 21.84
CA GLN A 193 -15.80 2.00 21.47
C GLN A 193 -14.27 2.11 21.41
N LEU A 194 -13.74 2.47 20.24
CA LEU A 194 -12.33 2.86 20.07
C LEU A 194 -12.23 4.38 19.90
N GLU A 195 -11.01 4.92 19.95
CA GLU A 195 -10.73 6.37 19.79
C GLU A 195 -11.27 6.95 18.47
N ASP A 196 -11.21 6.16 17.39
CA ASP A 196 -11.64 6.53 16.04
C ASP A 196 -13.05 6.00 15.69
N GLY A 197 -13.85 5.57 16.68
CA GLY A 197 -15.23 5.12 16.51
C GLY A 197 -15.48 3.66 16.94
N PRO A 198 -16.74 3.19 16.88
CA PRO A 198 -17.09 1.81 17.23
C PRO A 198 -16.41 0.81 16.28
N ALA A 199 -16.07 -0.38 16.79
CA ALA A 199 -15.49 -1.47 16.00
C ALA A 199 -15.85 -2.83 16.63
N ALA A 200 -15.94 -3.88 15.81
CA ALA A 200 -16.24 -5.24 16.26
C ALA A 200 -15.47 -6.27 15.42
N PHE A 201 -15.16 -7.43 16.01
CA PHE A 201 -14.78 -8.59 15.21
C PHE A 201 -16.01 -9.20 14.56
N ARG A 202 -15.90 -9.55 13.27
CA ARG A 202 -16.97 -10.26 12.56
C ARG A 202 -17.12 -11.68 13.07
N THR A 203 -15.99 -12.36 13.29
CA THR A 203 -15.95 -13.67 13.94
C THR A 203 -14.78 -13.74 14.91
N ILE A 204 -14.95 -14.52 15.98
CA ILE A 204 -13.92 -14.84 16.97
C ILE A 204 -14.02 -16.34 17.24
N SER A 205 -12.92 -17.05 17.11
CA SER A 205 -12.86 -18.50 17.33
C SER A 205 -11.63 -18.85 18.15
N PHE A 206 -11.83 -19.56 19.26
CA PHE A 206 -10.74 -20.08 20.08
C PHE A 206 -10.01 -21.20 19.34
N GLN A 207 -8.68 -21.15 19.34
CA GLN A 207 -7.81 -22.09 18.62
C GLN A 207 -6.89 -22.89 19.56
N GLY A 208 -7.11 -22.79 20.87
CA GLY A 208 -6.30 -23.46 21.88
C GLY A 208 -5.30 -22.55 22.58
N GLY A 209 -4.61 -23.11 23.56
CA GLY A 209 -3.69 -22.40 24.45
C GLY A 209 -3.91 -22.82 25.90
N GLU A 210 -2.94 -22.54 26.75
CA GLU A 210 -2.96 -22.91 28.16
C GLU A 210 -2.61 -21.71 29.04
N GLY A 211 -3.30 -21.61 30.18
CA GLY A 211 -3.17 -20.51 31.12
C GLY A 211 -3.49 -19.16 30.48
N ILE A 212 -2.58 -18.20 30.67
CA ILE A 212 -2.75 -16.80 30.26
C ILE A 212 -2.44 -16.53 28.78
N ASN A 213 -1.91 -17.50 28.04
CA ASN A 213 -1.58 -17.36 26.62
C ASN A 213 -2.54 -18.21 25.78
N GLN A 214 -3.41 -17.53 25.06
CA GLN A 214 -4.46 -18.17 24.26
C GLN A 214 -4.37 -17.73 22.80
N TRP A 215 -4.79 -18.60 21.88
CA TRP A 215 -4.88 -18.31 20.46
C TRP A 215 -6.33 -18.15 20.04
N TYR A 216 -6.57 -17.12 19.23
CA TYR A 216 -7.85 -16.88 18.58
C TYR A 216 -7.64 -16.61 17.11
N ASN A 217 -8.54 -17.12 16.28
CA ASN A 217 -8.74 -16.62 14.93
C ASN A 217 -9.83 -15.55 14.98
N VAL A 218 -9.55 -14.39 14.40
CA VAL A 218 -10.50 -13.28 14.30
C VAL A 218 -10.60 -12.78 12.87
N THR A 219 -11.79 -12.34 12.46
CA THR A 219 -12.01 -11.74 11.14
C THR A 219 -12.49 -10.30 11.23
N LEU A 220 -12.05 -9.50 10.26
CA LEU A 220 -12.46 -8.11 10.05
C LEU A 220 -12.76 -7.85 8.58
N THR A 221 -13.74 -7.00 8.30
CA THR A 221 -14.11 -6.53 6.94
C THR A 221 -13.59 -5.12 6.65
N GLU A 222 -13.02 -4.45 7.65
CA GLU A 222 -12.27 -3.20 7.55
C GLU A 222 -10.79 -3.39 7.95
N GLY A 223 -10.05 -2.30 8.05
CA GLY A 223 -8.60 -2.32 8.25
C GLY A 223 -8.07 -1.01 8.80
N ARG A 224 -8.68 -0.51 9.88
CA ARG A 224 -8.23 0.69 10.59
C ARG A 224 -6.86 0.46 11.21
N ASN A 225 -6.16 1.55 11.53
CA ASN A 225 -4.81 1.45 12.07
C ASN A 225 -4.79 0.60 13.34
N ARG A 226 -3.99 -0.48 13.38
CA ARG A 226 -3.81 -1.38 14.55
C ARG A 226 -5.11 -1.93 15.15
N GLU A 227 -6.16 -2.03 14.35
CA GLU A 227 -7.53 -2.33 14.78
C GLU A 227 -7.65 -3.60 15.64
N VAL A 228 -7.08 -4.72 15.19
CA VAL A 228 -7.10 -5.99 15.97
C VAL A 228 -6.52 -5.79 17.37
N ARG A 229 -5.43 -5.04 17.50
CA ARG A 229 -4.77 -4.82 18.81
C ARG A 229 -5.64 -3.96 19.71
N ARG A 230 -6.19 -2.87 19.16
CA ARG A 230 -7.04 -1.94 19.89
C ARG A 230 -8.35 -2.58 20.36
N LEU A 231 -8.93 -3.47 19.55
CA LEU A 231 -10.10 -4.27 19.95
C LEU A 231 -9.80 -5.11 21.20
N TRP A 232 -8.72 -5.91 21.18
CA TRP A 232 -8.33 -6.69 22.36
C TRP A 232 -7.96 -5.81 23.57
N GLU A 233 -7.24 -4.70 23.34
CA GLU A 233 -6.85 -3.76 24.39
C GLU A 233 -8.07 -3.09 25.05
N ALA A 234 -9.15 -2.82 24.30
CA ALA A 234 -10.39 -2.25 24.82
C ALA A 234 -11.10 -3.14 25.86
N VAL A 235 -10.84 -4.45 25.86
CA VAL A 235 -11.34 -5.41 26.87
C VAL A 235 -10.24 -5.84 27.87
N GLY A 236 -9.17 -5.06 27.95
CA GLY A 236 -8.05 -5.28 28.88
C GLY A 236 -7.17 -6.47 28.53
N VAL A 237 -7.07 -6.85 27.26
CA VAL A 237 -6.28 -8.00 26.79
C VAL A 237 -5.18 -7.54 25.85
N GLN A 238 -3.95 -8.01 26.07
CA GLN A 238 -2.81 -7.62 25.24
C GLN A 238 -2.57 -8.61 24.10
N VAL A 239 -2.12 -8.11 22.94
CA VAL A 239 -1.75 -8.96 21.80
C VAL A 239 -0.24 -9.18 21.77
N SER A 240 0.20 -10.39 22.11
CA SER A 240 1.62 -10.77 22.08
C SER A 240 2.10 -11.16 20.68
N ARG A 241 1.22 -11.70 19.82
CA ARG A 241 1.57 -12.08 18.45
C ARG A 241 0.37 -11.91 17.52
N LEU A 242 0.63 -11.39 16.32
CA LEU A 242 -0.39 -11.14 15.32
C LEU A 242 0.07 -11.61 13.94
N ILE A 243 -0.70 -12.49 13.32
CA ILE A 243 -0.39 -13.07 12.01
C ILE A 243 -1.63 -12.99 11.13
N ARG A 244 -1.56 -12.27 10.00
CA ARG A 244 -2.64 -12.35 9.00
C ARG A 244 -2.54 -13.68 8.27
N VAL A 245 -3.54 -14.54 8.41
CA VAL A 245 -3.53 -15.89 7.84
C VAL A 245 -4.35 -15.98 6.56
N ARG A 246 -5.27 -15.05 6.31
CA ARG A 246 -6.12 -15.03 5.11
C ARG A 246 -6.53 -13.61 4.69
N TYR A 247 -6.74 -13.41 3.40
CA TYR A 247 -7.30 -12.19 2.79
C TYR A 247 -8.25 -12.58 1.65
N GLY A 248 -9.55 -12.27 1.78
CA GLY A 248 -10.58 -12.93 0.96
C GLY A 248 -10.52 -14.45 1.18
N ASP A 249 -10.59 -15.26 0.12
CA ASP A 249 -10.33 -16.71 0.21
C ASP A 249 -8.88 -17.11 -0.10
N ILE A 250 -7.97 -16.13 -0.17
CA ILE A 250 -6.55 -16.41 -0.32
C ILE A 250 -5.94 -16.64 1.05
N ASN A 251 -5.65 -17.91 1.34
CA ASN A 251 -4.94 -18.32 2.53
C ASN A 251 -3.43 -18.09 2.39
N LEU A 252 -2.76 -17.85 3.51
CA LEU A 252 -1.30 -17.86 3.59
C LEU A 252 -0.80 -19.25 3.12
N PRO A 253 -0.06 -19.33 2.00
CA PRO A 253 0.25 -20.63 1.39
C PRO A 253 1.05 -21.53 2.33
N LYS A 254 0.55 -22.76 2.54
CA LYS A 254 1.23 -23.76 3.37
C LYS A 254 2.63 -24.05 2.80
N GLY A 255 3.64 -23.97 3.65
CA GLY A 255 5.04 -24.21 3.27
C GLY A 255 5.79 -23.00 2.68
N LEU A 256 5.13 -21.87 2.46
CA LEU A 256 5.81 -20.61 2.12
C LEU A 256 6.62 -20.15 3.34
N PRO A 257 7.95 -19.95 3.23
CA PRO A 257 8.74 -19.45 4.35
C PRO A 257 8.45 -17.96 4.60
N ARG A 258 8.66 -17.51 5.84
CA ARG A 258 8.63 -16.08 6.18
C ARG A 258 9.63 -15.31 5.31
N GLY A 259 9.22 -14.15 4.83
CA GLY A 259 9.99 -13.34 3.88
C GLY A 259 9.98 -13.86 2.44
N GLY A 260 9.31 -14.98 2.18
CA GLY A 260 9.12 -15.54 0.85
C GLY A 260 7.83 -15.08 0.21
N TRP A 261 7.78 -15.13 -1.13
CA TRP A 261 6.57 -14.90 -1.92
C TRP A 261 6.34 -16.06 -2.89
N THR A 262 5.09 -16.22 -3.31
CA THR A 262 4.71 -17.02 -4.47
C THR A 262 3.72 -16.23 -5.31
N GLU A 263 3.77 -16.39 -6.62
CA GLU A 263 2.76 -15.84 -7.52
C GLU A 263 1.53 -16.76 -7.56
N LEU A 264 0.34 -16.15 -7.56
CA LEU A 264 -0.93 -16.84 -7.63
C LEU A 264 -1.23 -17.28 -9.07
N ASP A 265 -1.88 -18.42 -9.22
CA ASP A 265 -2.36 -18.89 -10.52
C ASP A 265 -3.55 -18.07 -11.04
N LEU A 266 -3.94 -18.34 -12.28
CA LEU A 266 -5.03 -17.61 -12.93
C LEU A 266 -6.36 -17.79 -12.19
N LYS A 267 -6.63 -18.99 -11.65
CA LYS A 267 -7.85 -19.28 -10.89
C LYS A 267 -7.93 -18.42 -9.62
N ALA A 268 -6.87 -18.40 -8.82
CA ALA A 268 -6.83 -17.59 -7.60
C ALA A 268 -6.81 -16.09 -7.89
N THR A 269 -6.20 -15.67 -9.01
CA THR A 269 -6.23 -14.28 -9.47
C THR A 269 -7.64 -13.86 -9.89
N ASN A 270 -8.35 -14.69 -10.66
CA ASN A 270 -9.71 -14.41 -11.11
C ASN A 270 -10.72 -14.41 -9.97
N TYR A 271 -10.56 -15.30 -9.00
CA TYR A 271 -11.34 -15.23 -7.76
C TYR A 271 -11.23 -13.83 -7.11
N LEU A 272 -10.02 -13.29 -6.95
CA LEU A 272 -9.84 -11.96 -6.36
C LEU A 272 -10.45 -10.84 -7.21
N ARG A 273 -10.47 -11.00 -8.54
CA ARG A 273 -11.05 -10.02 -9.47
C ARG A 273 -12.58 -10.05 -9.39
N GLU A 274 -13.17 -11.23 -9.47
CA GLU A 274 -14.62 -11.47 -9.35
C GLU A 274 -15.15 -10.99 -8.00
N LEU A 275 -14.42 -11.25 -6.91
CA LEU A 275 -14.76 -10.78 -5.56
C LEU A 275 -14.97 -9.26 -5.48
N VAL A 276 -14.31 -8.50 -6.36
CA VAL A 276 -14.43 -7.03 -6.41
C VAL A 276 -15.03 -6.51 -7.72
N GLU A 277 -15.80 -7.36 -8.42
CA GLU A 277 -16.53 -7.03 -9.65
C GLU A 277 -15.61 -6.50 -10.77
N LEU A 278 -14.45 -7.14 -10.95
CA LEU A 278 -13.58 -6.94 -12.10
C LEU A 278 -13.68 -8.13 -13.04
N ASP A 279 -13.60 -7.86 -14.34
CA ASP A 279 -13.61 -8.89 -15.37
C ASP A 279 -12.45 -9.86 -15.19
N SER A 280 -12.70 -11.15 -15.40
CA SER A 280 -11.69 -12.20 -15.24
C SER A 280 -10.52 -12.02 -16.22
N GLU A 281 -9.31 -12.28 -15.75
CA GLU A 281 -8.11 -12.30 -16.56
C GLU A 281 -8.06 -13.60 -17.39
N THR A 282 -7.59 -13.53 -18.63
CA THR A 282 -7.52 -14.69 -19.53
C THR A 282 -6.10 -15.23 -19.70
N VAL A 283 -5.09 -14.42 -19.38
CA VAL A 283 -3.68 -14.74 -19.59
C VAL A 283 -2.92 -14.78 -18.25
N SER A 284 -2.00 -15.73 -18.10
CA SER A 284 -1.07 -15.76 -16.97
C SER A 284 0.38 -15.73 -17.43
N LYS A 285 1.24 -15.01 -16.69
CA LYS A 285 2.70 -15.04 -16.91
C LYS A 285 3.39 -16.18 -16.16
N LEU A 286 2.65 -16.98 -15.39
CA LEU A 286 3.20 -18.15 -14.74
C LEU A 286 3.44 -19.27 -15.76
N PRO A 287 4.64 -19.88 -15.81
CA PRO A 287 4.86 -21.05 -16.64
C PRO A 287 3.98 -22.22 -16.18
N VAL A 288 3.36 -22.91 -17.14
CA VAL A 288 2.53 -24.09 -16.90
C VAL A 288 3.44 -25.29 -16.57
N GLU A 289 3.91 -25.37 -15.33
CA GLU A 289 4.59 -26.57 -14.83
C GLU A 289 4.01 -26.98 -13.48
N LYS A 290 3.22 -28.06 -13.47
CA LYS A 290 2.48 -28.57 -12.32
C LYS A 290 3.37 -29.18 -11.21
N ASP A 291 4.63 -29.56 -11.48
CA ASP A 291 5.43 -30.38 -10.55
C ASP A 291 6.54 -29.67 -9.75
N ARG A 292 6.73 -28.36 -9.88
CA ARG A 292 7.85 -27.64 -9.24
C ARG A 292 7.61 -27.07 -7.83
N ARG A 293 6.44 -27.31 -7.21
CA ARG A 293 6.05 -26.65 -5.93
C ARG A 293 7.04 -26.89 -4.78
N ARG A 294 7.63 -28.09 -4.66
CA ARG A 294 8.60 -28.43 -3.60
C ARG A 294 10.00 -27.84 -3.83
N VAL A 295 10.44 -27.77 -5.09
CA VAL A 295 11.75 -27.22 -5.49
C VAL A 295 11.79 -25.70 -5.29
N LYS A 296 10.69 -25.00 -5.59
CA LYS A 296 10.58 -23.54 -5.39
C LYS A 296 10.66 -23.15 -3.90
N ALA A 297 10.07 -23.91 -2.98
CA ALA A 297 10.13 -23.60 -1.55
C ALA A 297 11.57 -23.56 -0.99
N ASN A 298 12.42 -24.52 -1.40
CA ASN A 298 13.83 -24.55 -0.98
C ASN A 298 14.64 -23.40 -1.59
N GLN A 299 14.37 -23.03 -2.86
CA GLN A 299 14.99 -21.86 -3.49
C GLN A 299 14.57 -20.56 -2.81
N ILE A 300 13.28 -20.41 -2.49
CA ILE A 300 12.76 -19.25 -1.75
C ILE A 300 13.42 -19.19 -0.37
N ARG A 301 13.53 -20.30 0.37
CA ARG A 301 14.24 -20.35 1.66
C ARG A 301 15.69 -19.89 1.54
N ARG A 302 16.43 -20.35 0.53
CA ARG A 302 17.82 -19.92 0.27
C ARG A 302 17.91 -18.43 -0.06
N ALA A 303 16.96 -17.90 -0.84
CA ALA A 303 16.89 -16.47 -1.14
C ALA A 303 16.59 -15.63 0.11
N VAL A 304 15.63 -16.07 0.94
CA VAL A 304 15.32 -15.45 2.23
C VAL A 304 16.56 -15.42 3.13
N LYS A 305 17.23 -16.57 3.31
CA LYS A 305 18.41 -16.67 4.18
C LYS A 305 19.53 -15.70 3.76
N ARG A 306 19.88 -15.66 2.48
CA ARG A 306 20.89 -14.73 1.94
C ARG A 306 20.54 -13.27 2.23
N HIS A 307 19.27 -12.89 2.09
CA HIS A 307 18.86 -11.52 2.35
C HIS A 307 18.90 -11.17 3.84
N THR A 308 18.48 -12.09 4.72
CA THR A 308 18.57 -11.88 6.18
C THR A 308 20.02 -11.70 6.63
N GLU A 309 20.97 -12.46 6.08
CA GLU A 309 22.40 -12.32 6.36
C GLU A 309 22.97 -10.97 5.89
N VAL A 310 22.59 -10.51 4.68
CA VAL A 310 23.03 -9.22 4.14
C VAL A 310 22.44 -8.05 4.93
N ALA A 311 21.13 -8.09 5.24
CA ALA A 311 20.48 -7.07 6.06
C ALA A 311 21.09 -7.00 7.47
N GLY A 312 21.36 -8.14 8.09
CA GLY A 312 22.04 -8.21 9.39
C GLY A 312 23.44 -7.58 9.36
N ARG A 313 24.23 -7.82 8.30
CA ARG A 313 25.55 -7.20 8.11
C ARG A 313 25.48 -5.68 7.90
N GLN A 314 24.48 -5.19 7.17
CA GLN A 314 24.29 -3.75 6.95
C GLN A 314 23.88 -3.01 8.23
N VAL A 315 23.00 -3.60 9.04
CA VAL A 315 22.60 -3.04 10.35
C VAL A 315 23.80 -3.04 11.33
N ALA A 316 24.57 -4.13 11.39
CA ALA A 316 25.77 -4.21 12.22
C ALA A 316 26.86 -3.21 11.78
N GLY A 317 27.05 -3.00 10.48
CA GLY A 317 27.98 -2.00 9.93
C GLY A 317 27.60 -0.56 10.28
N ARG A 318 26.29 -0.24 10.30
CA ARG A 318 25.78 1.08 10.71
C ARG A 318 25.97 1.34 12.21
N GLN A 319 25.73 0.34 13.06
CA GLN A 319 25.99 0.46 14.51
C GLN A 319 27.49 0.53 14.85
N GLY A 320 28.34 -0.16 14.09
CA GLY A 320 29.80 -0.06 14.23
C GLY A 320 30.38 1.30 13.83
N SER A 321 29.78 1.97 12.85
CA SER A 321 30.16 3.33 12.45
C SER A 321 29.74 4.39 13.48
N ALA A 322 28.54 4.26 14.07
CA ALA A 322 28.06 5.14 15.13
C ALA A 322 28.86 5.01 16.45
N ARG A 323 29.45 3.83 16.73
CA ARG A 323 30.36 3.65 17.87
C ARG A 323 31.76 4.21 17.63
N LYS A 324 32.24 4.28 16.38
CA LYS A 324 33.57 4.83 16.04
C LYS A 324 33.58 6.37 15.99
N SER A 325 32.43 7.02 15.82
CA SER A 325 32.35 8.49 15.88
C SER A 325 32.32 9.04 17.31
N SER A 326 31.88 8.26 18.32
CA SER A 326 31.86 8.72 19.71
C SER A 326 33.19 8.56 20.46
N THR A 327 34.13 7.74 19.95
CA THR A 327 35.45 7.54 20.59
C THR A 327 36.54 8.50 20.07
N ARG A 328 36.25 9.34 19.07
CA ARG A 328 37.23 10.27 18.46
C ARG A 328 37.18 11.72 18.97
N GLN A 329 36.33 12.04 19.95
CA GLN A 329 36.22 13.40 20.52
C GLN A 329 36.84 13.60 21.91
N HIS A 330 37.53 12.59 22.47
CA HIS A 330 38.25 12.72 23.75
C HIS A 330 39.68 12.16 23.66
N ALA A 331 40.53 12.79 22.87
CA ALA A 331 41.99 12.67 22.97
C ALA A 331 42.64 13.83 22.21
N GLY A 332 42.81 14.97 22.88
CA GLY A 332 43.41 16.15 22.25
C GLY A 332 43.56 17.33 23.20
N ASN A 333 44.34 17.17 24.27
CA ASN A 333 45.22 18.22 24.80
C ASN A 333 46.06 17.69 25.97
N ALA A 334 47.29 17.28 25.67
CA ALA A 334 48.38 17.25 26.64
C ALA A 334 49.68 17.54 25.88
N ALA A 335 50.24 18.72 26.15
CA ALA A 335 51.52 19.17 25.59
C ALA A 335 52.68 18.31 26.10
N PRO A 336 53.73 18.06 25.30
CA PRO A 336 54.90 17.32 25.77
C PRO A 336 55.91 18.28 26.41
N ALA A 337 56.20 18.08 27.70
CA ALA A 337 57.41 18.56 28.33
C ALA A 337 58.42 17.40 28.39
N ALA A 338 59.53 17.52 27.68
CA ALA A 338 60.66 16.60 27.80
C ALA A 338 61.96 17.39 27.92
N ALA A 339 62.42 17.52 29.17
CA ALA A 339 63.75 17.95 29.53
C ALA A 339 64.77 16.87 29.13
N THR A 340 65.82 17.30 28.44
CA THR A 340 66.94 16.48 27.99
C THR A 340 67.99 16.37 29.10
N GLY A 341 68.41 15.15 29.42
CA GLY A 341 69.41 14.87 30.44
C GLY A 341 70.18 13.57 30.19
N ARG A 342 71.32 13.71 29.50
CA ARG A 342 72.60 12.97 29.63
C ARG A 342 72.67 11.43 29.56
N ARG A 343 73.36 10.97 28.50
CA ARG A 343 74.51 10.02 28.47
C ARG A 343 75.42 10.50 27.33
N GLY A 344 76.75 10.60 27.35
CA GLY A 344 77.80 10.04 28.19
C GLY A 344 78.81 9.31 27.30
N SER A 345 80.08 9.79 27.27
CA SER A 345 81.31 9.19 26.68
C SER A 345 81.54 9.38 25.16
N ASN A 346 82.74 9.57 24.58
CA ASN A 346 84.13 9.53 25.08
C ASN A 346 85.11 10.18 24.05
N LYS A 347 86.12 10.92 24.58
CA LYS A 347 87.56 11.01 24.24
C LYS A 347 88.13 11.13 22.79
N ARG A 348 89.07 12.11 22.72
CA ARG A 348 90.45 12.13 22.18
C ARG A 348 90.69 12.63 20.74
N GLY A 349 91.64 13.57 20.63
CA GLY A 349 92.21 14.14 19.42
C GLY A 349 92.62 15.57 19.69
#